data_AF-A0A6M0GET6-F1
#
_entry.id   AF-A0A6M0GET6-F1
#
_cell.length_a   1.000
_cell.length_b   1.000
_cell.length_c   1.000
_cell.angle_alpha   90.00
_cell.angle_beta   90.00
_cell.angle_gamma   90.00
#
_symmetry.space_group_name_H-M   'P 1'
#
loop_
_entity.id
_entity.type
_entity.pdbx_description
1 polymer ?
#
loop_
_entity_poly.entity_id
_entity_poly.type
_entity_poly.pdbx_seq_one_letter_code
_entity_poly.pdbx_strand_id
1 'polypeptide(L)'
;FTNFIIVKIAKAARKVAGKLKGLAKSLMKRFKGKKGKKGKKNKDKKEKDKNSQNQEKLDRAVRELQPKIGAMLRRGASSMHLRAKLAMWRVKYRLKKLSLEKQGANDFQVVAQVNPKANVLKGFTPTDRQTLRIVHKIGKEMLNHPEAEKAAQRLAEQRTQGAGKERANPLVTESGVGNLGAIKDLRNNVRERKHRESEYFQVGNDHVTSEWHPNKSISEGTNLVRLSHKGAKYPDIKKHLDIIHGDLADNPRWQNVSEQRREGLIAIAIWNMARGKKVPASLTKYTKHFAQLNRLIFHVEGSRDDAATVFPPMLVEMIGKREMNFEEAFNAQGEKYDKRHGGGGLFPPSQQGAVAAMDRVNEDSQSTDQDIKDNNINKNPPRKAKEQARRQIKFIERWIHMKMKEQNLNFKDKATFEKFVKEEFEKELRKSMNKFFGLSSA
;
A
#
# COMPACT_ATOMS: atom_id res chain seq x y z
N PHE A 1 -32.12 10.38 2.61
CA PHE A 1 -32.77 9.64 3.72
C PHE A 1 -31.97 9.60 5.04
N THR A 2 -30.65 9.83 5.06
CA THR A 2 -29.80 9.68 6.28
C THR A 2 -29.91 10.84 7.29
N ASN A 3 -30.27 12.06 6.87
CA ASN A 3 -30.39 13.20 7.79
C ASN A 3 -31.62 13.17 8.71
N PHE A 4 -32.67 12.42 8.36
CA PHE A 4 -33.91 12.42 9.12
C PHE A 4 -33.83 11.59 10.42
N ILE A 5 -33.06 10.48 10.39
CA ILE A 5 -32.90 9.58 11.53
C ILE A 5 -32.01 10.22 12.62
N ILE A 6 -30.96 10.93 12.23
CA ILE A 6 -30.03 11.61 13.17
C ILE A 6 -30.75 12.71 13.96
N VAL A 7 -31.63 13.48 13.32
CA VAL A 7 -32.39 14.56 13.98
C VAL A 7 -33.40 14.01 14.99
N LYS A 8 -34.05 12.86 14.71
CA LYS A 8 -34.97 12.22 15.66
C LYS A 8 -34.26 11.67 16.90
N ILE A 9 -33.09 11.06 16.73
CA ILE A 9 -32.27 10.55 17.85
C ILE A 9 -31.77 11.72 18.72
N ALA A 10 -31.33 12.83 18.12
CA ALA A 10 -30.88 14.01 18.86
C ALA A 10 -32.01 14.68 19.67
N LYS A 11 -33.24 14.74 19.13
CA LYS A 11 -34.41 15.27 19.86
C LYS A 11 -34.85 14.37 21.01
N ALA A 12 -34.78 13.04 20.86
CA ALA A 12 -35.06 12.09 21.93
C ALA A 12 -34.04 12.20 23.07
N ALA A 13 -32.75 12.33 22.75
CA ALA A 13 -31.68 12.48 23.74
C ALA A 13 -31.80 13.77 24.58
N ARG A 14 -32.23 14.90 23.99
CA ARG A 14 -32.45 16.16 24.73
C ARG A 14 -33.58 16.08 25.75
N LYS A 15 -34.66 15.36 25.46
CA LYS A 15 -35.79 15.17 26.41
C LYS A 15 -35.39 14.33 27.63
N VAL A 16 -34.52 13.34 27.44
CA VAL A 16 -34.00 12.50 28.54
C VAL A 16 -32.99 13.27 29.40
N ALA A 17 -32.12 14.09 28.78
CA ALA A 17 -31.15 14.93 29.49
C ALA A 17 -31.82 16.00 30.39
N GLY A 18 -32.97 16.56 29.96
CA GLY A 18 -33.73 17.53 30.75
C GLY A 18 -34.30 16.96 32.06
N LYS A 19 -34.84 15.74 32.03
CA LYS A 19 -35.43 15.08 33.20
C LYS A 19 -34.37 14.64 34.23
N LEU A 20 -33.19 14.19 33.77
CA LEU A 20 -32.07 13.83 34.66
C LEU A 20 -31.45 15.03 35.37
N LYS A 21 -31.43 16.21 34.74
CA LYS A 21 -30.89 17.43 35.34
C LYS A 21 -31.74 17.95 36.51
N GLY A 22 -33.05 17.70 36.49
CA GLY A 22 -33.98 18.01 37.59
C GLY A 22 -33.76 17.13 38.83
N LEU A 23 -33.62 15.81 38.62
CA LEU A 23 -33.33 14.83 39.69
C LEU A 23 -31.96 15.04 40.34
N ALA A 24 -30.93 15.40 39.56
CA ALA A 24 -29.61 15.70 40.11
C ALA A 24 -29.61 16.96 41.01
N LYS A 25 -30.43 17.97 40.67
CA LYS A 25 -30.55 19.22 41.45
C LYS A 25 -31.28 19.00 42.78
N SER A 26 -32.27 18.10 42.84
CA SER A 26 -32.99 17.79 44.09
C SER A 26 -32.15 16.92 45.03
N LEU A 27 -31.38 15.97 44.51
CA LEU A 27 -30.41 15.18 45.29
C LEU A 27 -29.27 16.05 45.86
N MET A 28 -28.76 17.03 45.10
CA MET A 28 -27.71 17.94 45.59
C MET A 28 -28.17 18.87 46.73
N LYS A 29 -29.46 19.25 46.79
CA LYS A 29 -29.98 20.10 47.88
C LYS A 29 -30.09 19.36 49.22
N ARG A 30 -30.33 18.04 49.22
CA ARG A 30 -30.39 17.24 50.45
C ARG A 30 -29.02 16.95 51.09
N PHE A 31 -27.93 17.05 50.33
CA PHE A 31 -26.56 16.80 50.84
C PHE A 31 -25.81 18.07 51.32
N LYS A 32 -26.43 19.25 51.27
CA LYS A 32 -25.79 20.53 51.68
C LYS A 32 -26.11 20.99 53.12
N GLY A 33 -26.81 20.18 53.91
CA GLY A 33 -27.04 20.46 55.34
C GLY A 33 -25.89 19.94 56.22
N LYS A 34 -25.29 20.84 57.02
CA LYS A 34 -24.31 20.58 58.10
C LYS A 34 -22.98 19.91 57.70
N LYS A 35 -22.02 20.73 57.25
CA LYS A 35 -20.58 20.41 57.37
C LYS A 35 -19.91 21.41 58.33
N GLY A 36 -19.79 20.98 59.58
CA GLY A 36 -19.02 21.67 60.62
C GLY A 36 -17.52 21.66 60.34
N LYS A 37 -16.84 22.72 60.80
CA LYS A 37 -15.42 23.10 60.60
C LYS A 37 -14.32 22.11 61.07
N LYS A 38 -14.61 20.83 61.36
CA LYS A 38 -13.63 19.83 61.87
C LYS A 38 -12.98 18.92 60.79
N GLY A 39 -12.98 19.32 59.51
CA GLY A 39 -12.71 18.39 58.38
C GLY A 39 -11.34 18.48 57.68
N LYS A 40 -10.39 19.33 58.10
CA LYS A 40 -9.16 19.58 57.31
C LYS A 40 -8.18 18.40 57.33
N LYS A 41 -7.88 17.81 58.49
CA LYS A 41 -6.94 16.66 58.61
C LYS A 41 -7.42 15.37 57.92
N ASN A 42 -8.72 15.09 57.86
CA ASN A 42 -9.25 13.89 57.18
C ASN A 42 -9.29 14.03 55.65
N LYS A 43 -9.19 15.25 55.12
CA LYS A 43 -9.22 15.49 53.67
C LYS A 43 -7.91 15.08 53.01
N ASP A 44 -6.78 15.37 53.67
CA ASP A 44 -5.44 15.10 53.15
C ASP A 44 -5.16 13.59 53.04
N LYS A 45 -5.57 12.80 54.05
CA LYS A 45 -5.46 11.33 54.01
C LYS A 45 -6.29 10.74 52.86
N LYS A 46 -7.53 11.22 52.68
CA LYS A 46 -8.42 10.77 51.61
C LYS A 46 -7.93 11.16 50.20
N GLU A 47 -7.20 12.27 50.06
CA GLU A 47 -6.59 12.66 48.79
C GLU A 47 -5.37 11.79 48.46
N LYS A 48 -4.52 11.46 49.45
CA LYS A 48 -3.40 10.52 49.26
C LYS A 48 -3.87 9.12 48.84
N ASP A 49 -4.88 8.57 49.53
CA ASP A 49 -5.43 7.25 49.20
C ASP A 49 -6.06 7.20 47.80
N LYS A 50 -6.70 8.30 47.38
CA LYS A 50 -7.23 8.42 46.02
C LYS A 50 -6.13 8.47 44.98
N ASN A 51 -5.04 9.18 45.26
CA ASN A 51 -3.93 9.30 44.33
C ASN A 51 -3.21 7.95 44.15
N SER A 52 -2.97 7.20 45.23
CA SER A 52 -2.36 5.86 45.13
C SER A 52 -3.24 4.90 44.34
N GLN A 53 -4.55 4.86 44.62
CA GLN A 53 -5.50 4.03 43.87
C GLN A 53 -5.61 4.43 42.39
N ASN A 54 -5.50 5.73 42.08
CA ASN A 54 -5.51 6.21 40.70
C ASN A 54 -4.23 5.85 39.96
N GLN A 55 -3.08 5.91 40.64
CA GLN A 55 -1.79 5.51 40.11
C GLN A 55 -1.77 4.01 39.82
N GLU A 56 -2.20 3.17 40.77
CA GLU A 56 -2.26 1.72 40.59
C GLU A 56 -3.18 1.31 39.43
N LYS A 57 -4.34 1.98 39.30
CA LYS A 57 -5.24 1.80 38.14
C LYS A 57 -4.58 2.19 36.83
N LEU A 58 -3.85 3.31 36.81
CA LEU A 58 -3.15 3.79 35.64
C LEU A 58 -2.04 2.81 35.22
N ASP A 59 -1.22 2.36 36.16
CA ASP A 59 -0.11 1.44 35.92
C ASP A 59 -0.60 0.08 35.44
N ARG A 60 -1.68 -0.44 36.04
CA ARG A 60 -2.36 -1.65 35.56
C ARG A 60 -2.86 -1.48 34.13
N ALA A 61 -3.52 -0.35 33.84
CA ALA A 61 -4.02 -0.08 32.50
C ALA A 61 -2.89 0.02 31.48
N VAL A 62 -1.78 0.71 31.78
CA VAL A 62 -0.61 0.80 30.89
C VAL A 62 -0.05 -0.59 30.61
N ARG A 63 0.22 -1.39 31.65
CA ARG A 63 0.78 -2.75 31.55
C ARG A 63 -0.07 -3.67 30.68
N GLU A 64 -1.40 -3.61 30.83
CA GLU A 64 -2.32 -4.45 30.07
C GLU A 64 -2.60 -3.91 28.65
N LEU A 65 -2.59 -2.59 28.44
CA LEU A 65 -2.95 -1.95 27.18
C LEU A 65 -1.80 -1.89 26.19
N GLN A 66 -0.57 -1.64 26.65
CA GLN A 66 0.60 -1.51 25.78
C GLN A 66 0.77 -2.69 24.81
N PRO A 67 0.77 -3.97 25.23
CA PRO A 67 0.89 -5.10 24.30
C PRO A 67 -0.33 -5.24 23.37
N LYS A 68 -1.54 -4.89 23.83
CA LYS A 68 -2.78 -4.97 23.03
C LYS A 68 -2.83 -3.91 21.93
N ILE A 69 -2.47 -2.66 22.28
CA ILE A 69 -2.34 -1.56 21.31
C ILE A 69 -1.20 -1.86 20.34
N GLY A 70 -0.04 -2.32 20.84
CA GLY A 70 1.09 -2.70 20.00
C GLY A 70 0.74 -3.82 19.02
N ALA A 71 0.01 -4.85 19.45
CA ALA A 71 -0.50 -5.89 18.56
C ALA A 71 -1.47 -5.36 17.50
N MET A 72 -2.35 -4.42 17.84
CA MET A 72 -3.26 -3.78 16.86
C MET A 72 -2.51 -2.95 15.83
N LEU A 73 -1.54 -2.14 16.27
CA LEU A 73 -0.73 -1.32 15.38
C LEU A 73 0.13 -2.19 14.45
N ARG A 74 0.73 -3.27 14.96
CA ARG A 74 1.45 -4.26 14.13
C ARG A 74 0.57 -4.91 13.06
N ARG A 75 -0.73 -5.05 13.32
CA ARG A 75 -1.71 -5.55 12.34
C ARG A 75 -2.19 -4.46 11.37
N GLY A 76 -1.70 -3.23 11.47
CA GLY A 76 -2.15 -2.11 10.65
C GLY A 76 -3.59 -1.71 10.93
N ALA A 77 -4.04 -1.77 12.19
CA ALA A 77 -5.40 -1.36 12.54
C ALA A 77 -5.69 0.08 12.06
N SER A 78 -6.78 0.26 11.31
CA SER A 78 -7.17 1.58 10.83
C SER A 78 -7.36 2.55 12.00
N SER A 79 -7.08 3.85 11.77
CA SER A 79 -7.15 4.87 12.82
C SER A 79 -8.53 4.93 13.49
N MET A 80 -9.61 4.68 12.74
CA MET A 80 -10.97 4.63 13.27
C MET A 80 -11.20 3.39 14.14
N HIS A 81 -10.75 2.21 13.71
CA HIS A 81 -10.85 0.98 14.50
C HIS A 81 -10.03 1.08 15.80
N LEU A 82 -8.82 1.64 15.71
CA LEU A 82 -7.98 1.91 16.87
C LEU A 82 -8.69 2.87 17.84
N ARG A 83 -9.24 3.99 17.36
CA ARG A 83 -9.99 4.93 18.21
C ARG A 83 -11.20 4.28 18.89
N ALA A 84 -11.94 3.43 18.19
CA ALA A 84 -13.07 2.71 18.77
C ALA A 84 -12.63 1.74 19.89
N LYS A 85 -11.55 0.98 19.66
CA LYS A 85 -10.97 0.08 20.67
C LYS A 85 -10.41 0.84 21.87
N LEU A 86 -9.71 1.96 21.64
CA LEU A 86 -9.26 2.85 22.71
C LEU A 86 -10.45 3.40 23.52
N ALA A 87 -11.57 3.75 22.89
CA ALA A 87 -12.77 4.20 23.59
C ALA A 87 -13.38 3.09 24.46
N MET A 88 -13.48 1.86 23.95
CA MET A 88 -13.94 0.70 24.72
C MET A 88 -13.02 0.42 25.92
N TRP A 89 -11.71 0.43 25.71
CA TRP A 89 -10.74 0.25 26.78
C TRP A 89 -10.78 1.39 27.82
N ARG A 90 -11.01 2.63 27.39
CA ARG A 90 -11.22 3.76 28.30
C ARG A 90 -12.32 3.44 29.32
N VAL A 91 -13.44 2.90 28.86
CA VAL A 91 -14.57 2.52 29.73
C VAL A 91 -14.20 1.31 30.59
N LYS A 92 -13.64 0.25 30.00
CA LYS A 92 -13.26 -0.99 30.69
C LYS A 92 -12.31 -0.74 31.86
N TYR A 93 -11.29 0.08 31.66
CA TYR A 93 -10.29 0.41 32.68
C TYR A 93 -10.65 1.66 33.51
N ARG A 94 -11.86 2.22 33.32
CA ARG A 94 -12.36 3.41 34.03
C ARG A 94 -11.38 4.60 33.94
N LEU A 95 -10.74 4.76 32.78
CA LEU A 95 -9.82 5.86 32.52
C LEU A 95 -10.60 7.14 32.21
N LYS A 96 -10.10 8.28 32.70
CA LYS A 96 -10.62 9.60 32.35
C LYS A 96 -10.42 9.87 30.85
N LYS A 97 -9.22 9.58 30.35
CA LYS A 97 -8.84 9.73 28.94
C LYS A 97 -8.01 8.52 28.50
N LEU A 98 -8.29 8.02 27.30
CA LEU A 98 -7.41 7.12 26.56
C LEU A 98 -7.53 7.53 25.09
N SER A 99 -6.52 8.19 24.55
CA SER A 99 -6.61 8.82 23.24
C SER A 99 -5.28 8.77 22.50
N LEU A 100 -5.37 8.80 21.18
CA LEU A 100 -4.24 9.01 20.29
C LEU A 100 -4.02 10.52 20.11
N GLU A 101 -2.92 11.03 20.63
CA GLU A 101 -2.50 12.43 20.50
C GLU A 101 -1.41 12.53 19.44
N LYS A 102 -1.54 13.45 18.50
CA LYS A 102 -0.47 13.73 17.52
C LYS A 102 0.62 14.58 18.20
N GLN A 103 1.89 14.19 18.08
CA GLN A 103 3.04 14.98 18.54
C GLN A 103 3.78 15.68 17.40
N GLY A 104 3.35 15.46 16.15
CA GLY A 104 3.91 16.06 14.95
C GLY A 104 3.09 15.65 13.72
N ALA A 105 3.64 15.85 12.53
CA ALA A 105 3.00 15.40 11.28
C ALA A 105 2.81 13.86 11.26
N ASN A 106 3.83 13.15 11.76
CA ASN A 106 3.95 11.67 11.69
C ASN A 106 3.96 10.98 13.05
N ASP A 107 4.14 11.76 14.11
CA ASP A 107 4.28 11.22 15.46
C ASP A 107 2.93 11.17 16.14
N PHE A 108 2.66 10.06 16.81
CA PHE A 108 1.54 9.97 17.73
C PHE A 108 1.93 9.27 19.03
N GLN A 109 1.20 9.59 20.09
CA GLN A 109 1.30 8.91 21.36
C GLN A 109 -0.10 8.48 21.80
N VAL A 110 -0.21 7.27 22.34
CA VAL A 110 -1.41 6.85 23.05
C VAL A 110 -1.22 7.18 24.52
N VAL A 111 -2.03 8.12 25.01
CA VAL A 111 -1.96 8.61 26.39
C VAL A 111 -3.15 8.08 27.17
N ALA A 112 -2.87 7.49 28.34
CA ALA A 112 -3.86 7.14 29.34
C ALA A 112 -3.86 8.19 30.46
N GLN A 113 -5.03 8.50 31.00
CA GLN A 113 -5.18 9.46 32.09
C GLN A 113 -6.26 9.01 33.07
N VAL A 114 -5.92 9.00 34.36
CA VAL A 114 -6.87 9.00 35.49
C VAL A 114 -6.69 10.26 36.34
N ASN A 115 -5.48 10.84 36.32
CA ASN A 115 -4.84 11.79 37.23
C ASN A 115 -3.85 11.05 38.15
N PRO A 116 -2.57 10.85 37.72
CA PRO A 116 -1.85 11.56 36.65
C PRO A 116 -2.07 11.00 35.21
N LYS A 117 -1.31 11.51 34.23
CA LYS A 117 -1.23 11.01 32.84
C LYS A 117 -0.04 10.06 32.71
N ALA A 118 -0.18 9.02 31.87
CA ALA A 118 0.92 8.15 31.49
C ALA A 118 0.89 7.85 29.99
N ASN A 119 2.08 7.75 29.39
CA ASN A 119 2.24 7.34 28.00
C ASN A 119 2.13 5.81 27.93
N VAL A 120 1.15 5.32 27.19
CA VAL A 120 0.96 3.86 26.99
C VAL A 120 1.87 3.36 25.89
N LEU A 121 1.95 4.11 24.79
CA LEU A 121 2.73 3.76 23.63
C LEU A 121 3.05 5.03 22.82
N LYS A 122 4.28 5.15 22.33
CA LYS A 122 4.64 6.12 21.28
C LYS A 122 4.69 5.37 19.95
N GLY A 123 4.13 5.96 18.92
CA GLY A 123 4.10 5.42 17.57
C GLY A 123 4.51 6.47 16.54
N PHE A 124 4.91 5.97 15.39
CA PHE A 124 5.27 6.77 14.23
C PHE A 124 4.57 6.17 13.02
N THR A 125 4.04 7.03 12.17
CA THR A 125 3.60 6.67 10.83
C THR A 125 4.58 7.32 9.87
N PRO A 126 5.37 6.55 9.09
CA PRO A 126 6.27 7.14 8.09
C PRO A 126 5.52 8.17 7.26
N THR A 127 6.13 9.31 6.97
CA THR A 127 5.52 10.25 6.03
C THR A 127 5.35 9.52 4.71
N ASP A 128 4.11 9.45 4.26
CA ASP A 128 3.70 9.06 2.92
C ASP A 128 4.74 9.47 1.85
N ARG A 129 5.17 10.75 1.88
CA ARG A 129 6.19 11.29 0.96
C ARG A 129 7.56 10.63 1.05
N GLN A 130 8.07 10.34 2.25
CA GLN A 130 9.41 9.78 2.38
C GLN A 130 9.46 8.36 1.83
N THR A 131 8.45 7.55 2.15
CA THR A 131 8.30 6.20 1.62
C THR A 131 8.22 6.22 0.09
N LEU A 132 7.42 7.14 -0.47
CA LEU A 132 7.34 7.33 -1.92
C LEU A 132 8.69 7.74 -2.53
N ARG A 133 9.39 8.72 -1.93
CA ARG A 133 10.74 9.15 -2.38
C ARG A 133 11.72 7.99 -2.47
N ILE A 134 11.76 7.11 -1.46
CA ILE A 134 12.65 5.94 -1.46
C ILE A 134 12.33 5.00 -2.64
N VAL A 135 11.05 4.74 -2.88
CA VAL A 135 10.59 3.87 -3.97
C VAL A 135 10.91 4.47 -5.35
N HIS A 136 10.66 5.78 -5.54
CA HIS A 136 11.04 6.48 -6.77
C HIS A 136 12.56 6.49 -6.97
N LYS A 137 13.34 6.79 -5.91
CA LYS A 137 14.80 6.79 -5.95
C LYS A 137 15.34 5.44 -6.41
N ILE A 138 14.91 4.35 -5.78
CA ILE A 138 15.36 3.00 -6.16
C ILE A 138 14.91 2.67 -7.59
N GLY A 139 13.67 2.96 -7.95
CA GLY A 139 13.18 2.72 -9.31
C GLY A 139 14.02 3.44 -10.37
N LYS A 140 14.38 4.70 -10.13
CA LYS A 140 15.26 5.50 -10.98
C LYS A 140 16.67 4.92 -11.06
N GLU A 141 17.25 4.51 -9.93
CA GLU A 141 18.57 3.86 -9.89
C GLU A 141 18.59 2.54 -10.66
N MET A 142 17.54 1.71 -10.55
CA MET A 142 17.45 0.46 -11.33
C MET A 142 17.44 0.73 -12.84
N LEU A 143 16.70 1.75 -13.30
CA LEU A 143 16.64 2.12 -14.71
C LEU A 143 17.93 2.76 -15.23
N ASN A 144 18.69 3.42 -14.34
CA ASN A 144 19.97 4.03 -14.68
C ASN A 144 21.17 3.11 -14.40
N HIS A 145 20.92 1.84 -14.05
CA HIS A 145 21.98 0.86 -13.91
C HIS A 145 22.65 0.61 -15.28
N PRO A 146 24.00 0.53 -15.37
CA PRO A 146 24.69 0.35 -16.65
C PRO A 146 24.22 -0.86 -17.46
N GLU A 147 23.89 -1.97 -16.79
CA GLU A 147 23.36 -3.16 -17.47
C GLU A 147 21.95 -2.94 -18.05
N ALA A 148 21.10 -2.13 -17.38
CA ALA A 148 19.78 -1.78 -17.90
C ALA A 148 19.91 -0.88 -19.14
N GLU A 149 20.89 0.02 -19.15
CA GLU A 149 21.21 0.86 -20.31
C GLU A 149 21.68 0.02 -21.50
N LYS A 150 22.63 -0.88 -21.28
CA LYS A 150 23.09 -1.81 -22.31
C LYS A 150 21.94 -2.67 -22.85
N ALA A 151 21.05 -3.14 -21.98
CA ALA A 151 19.87 -3.91 -22.40
C ALA A 151 18.89 -3.06 -23.25
N ALA A 152 18.69 -1.78 -22.90
CA ALA A 152 17.88 -0.88 -23.71
C ALA A 152 18.54 -0.56 -25.07
N GLN A 153 19.86 -0.38 -25.11
CA GLN A 153 20.62 -0.18 -26.35
C GLN A 153 20.50 -1.37 -27.29
N ARG A 154 20.62 -2.61 -26.77
CA ARG A 154 20.40 -3.83 -27.58
C ARG A 154 19.01 -3.88 -28.20
N LEU A 155 17.96 -3.47 -27.48
CA LEU A 155 16.61 -3.39 -28.05
C LEU A 155 16.49 -2.29 -29.13
N ALA A 156 17.16 -1.16 -28.96
CA ALA A 156 17.23 -0.12 -29.97
C ALA A 156 17.97 -0.59 -31.24
N GLU A 157 19.10 -1.29 -31.08
CA GLU A 157 19.86 -1.91 -32.19
C GLU A 157 19.04 -2.97 -32.93
N GLN A 158 18.29 -3.82 -32.21
CA GLN A 158 17.38 -4.78 -32.84
C GLN A 158 16.35 -4.05 -33.72
N ARG A 159 15.82 -2.89 -33.28
CA ARG A 159 14.89 -2.11 -34.11
C ARG A 159 15.53 -1.51 -35.35
N THR A 160 16.76 -1.00 -35.25
CA THR A 160 17.46 -0.46 -36.43
C THR A 160 17.73 -1.57 -37.46
N GLN A 161 17.91 -2.81 -36.99
CA GLN A 161 17.99 -4.02 -37.82
C GLN A 161 16.64 -4.55 -38.32
N GLY A 162 15.53 -3.86 -38.02
CA GLY A 162 14.19 -4.22 -38.49
C GLY A 162 13.42 -5.22 -37.62
N ALA A 163 13.97 -5.63 -36.47
CA ALA A 163 13.24 -6.48 -35.54
C ALA A 163 12.02 -5.77 -34.94
N GLY A 164 11.02 -6.55 -34.56
CA GLY A 164 9.74 -6.09 -34.02
C GLY A 164 8.68 -5.81 -35.07
N LYS A 165 9.03 -5.63 -36.34
CA LYS A 165 8.04 -5.35 -37.41
C LYS A 165 7.21 -6.57 -37.80
N GLU A 166 7.80 -7.75 -37.69
CA GLU A 166 7.18 -9.02 -38.10
C GLU A 166 7.27 -10.06 -36.99
N ARG A 167 6.32 -11.00 -36.98
CA ARG A 167 6.31 -12.09 -36.01
C ARG A 167 7.54 -13.01 -36.13
N ALA A 168 8.06 -13.17 -37.35
CA ALA A 168 9.24 -13.99 -37.63
C ALA A 168 10.54 -13.36 -37.12
N ASN A 169 10.55 -12.04 -36.91
CA ASN A 169 11.69 -11.29 -36.39
C ASN A 169 11.26 -10.39 -35.23
N PRO A 170 10.92 -10.95 -34.05
CA PRO A 170 10.43 -10.17 -32.91
C PRO A 170 11.58 -9.46 -32.18
N LEU A 171 11.24 -8.43 -31.39
CA LEU A 171 12.15 -7.84 -30.41
C LEU A 171 12.37 -8.81 -29.25
N VAL A 172 13.58 -9.32 -29.11
CA VAL A 172 13.94 -10.27 -28.07
C VAL A 172 14.29 -9.51 -26.80
N THR A 173 13.46 -9.67 -25.78
CA THR A 173 13.70 -9.12 -24.45
C THR A 173 14.37 -10.16 -23.57
N GLU A 174 15.57 -9.85 -23.11
CA GLU A 174 16.26 -10.66 -22.12
C GLU A 174 15.49 -10.69 -20.80
N SER A 175 15.64 -11.78 -20.05
CA SER A 175 15.08 -11.84 -18.70
C SER A 175 15.96 -11.08 -17.69
N GLY A 176 15.47 -10.92 -16.46
CA GLY A 176 16.17 -10.16 -15.43
C GLY A 176 16.31 -8.71 -15.84
N VAL A 177 17.55 -8.25 -16.03
CA VAL A 177 17.89 -6.87 -16.40
C VAL A 177 17.32 -6.45 -17.75
N GLY A 178 17.06 -7.41 -18.65
CA GLY A 178 16.37 -7.11 -19.91
C GLY A 178 14.95 -6.57 -19.72
N ASN A 179 14.28 -6.85 -18.58
CA ASN A 179 13.01 -6.18 -18.27
C ASN A 179 13.21 -4.69 -17.98
N LEU A 180 14.30 -4.30 -17.30
CA LEU A 180 14.64 -2.88 -17.08
C LEU A 180 15.02 -2.21 -18.40
N GLY A 181 15.78 -2.91 -19.24
CA GLY A 181 16.08 -2.50 -20.61
C GLY A 181 14.80 -2.21 -21.40
N ALA A 182 13.84 -3.12 -21.39
CA ALA A 182 12.55 -2.96 -22.05
C ALA A 182 11.71 -1.79 -21.48
N ILE A 183 11.75 -1.54 -20.16
CA ILE A 183 11.09 -0.39 -19.55
C ILE A 183 11.71 0.92 -20.06
N LYS A 184 13.04 1.03 -20.02
CA LYS A 184 13.78 2.23 -20.44
C LYS A 184 13.61 2.48 -21.94
N ASP A 185 13.74 1.42 -22.72
CA ASP A 185 13.52 1.40 -24.16
C ASP A 185 12.11 1.88 -24.55
N LEU A 186 11.07 1.40 -23.85
CA LEU A 186 9.71 1.92 -24.00
C LEU A 186 9.70 3.43 -23.75
N ARG A 187 10.19 3.90 -22.60
CA ARG A 187 10.16 5.34 -22.25
C ARG A 187 10.83 6.23 -23.30
N ASN A 188 11.95 5.77 -23.87
CA ASN A 188 12.71 6.53 -24.85
C ASN A 188 11.97 6.57 -26.20
N ASN A 189 11.50 5.42 -26.69
CA ASN A 189 10.97 5.31 -28.05
C ASN A 189 9.48 5.64 -28.18
N VAL A 190 8.73 5.66 -27.08
CA VAL A 190 7.30 5.96 -27.10
C VAL A 190 7.02 7.38 -27.63
N ARG A 191 7.85 8.37 -27.27
CA ARG A 191 7.57 9.79 -27.55
C ARG A 191 7.69 10.17 -29.02
N GLU A 192 8.47 9.42 -29.79
CA GLU A 192 8.82 9.75 -31.17
C GLU A 192 7.89 9.14 -32.21
N ARG A 193 6.97 8.24 -31.79
CA ARG A 193 6.14 7.46 -32.72
C ARG A 193 4.88 8.22 -33.13
N LYS A 194 4.72 8.40 -34.45
CA LYS A 194 3.63 9.16 -35.03
C LYS A 194 2.34 8.35 -35.28
N HIS A 195 2.39 7.03 -35.54
CA HIS A 195 1.19 6.24 -35.92
C HIS A 195 1.17 4.77 -35.43
N ARG A 196 0.00 4.11 -35.60
CA ARG A 196 -0.37 2.77 -35.09
C ARG A 196 0.50 1.66 -35.68
N GLU A 197 1.70 1.49 -35.14
CA GLU A 197 2.56 0.36 -35.48
C GLU A 197 2.29 -0.81 -34.53
N SER A 198 2.34 -2.04 -35.02
CA SER A 198 2.36 -3.21 -34.14
C SER A 198 3.80 -3.64 -33.97
N GLU A 199 4.18 -4.02 -32.75
CA GLU A 199 5.47 -4.63 -32.49
C GLU A 199 5.33 -6.04 -31.92
N TYR A 200 6.13 -6.94 -32.45
CA TYR A 200 6.27 -8.30 -31.95
C TYR A 200 7.43 -8.36 -30.97
N PHE A 201 7.20 -8.93 -29.80
CA PHE A 201 8.20 -9.16 -28.76
C PHE A 201 8.35 -10.65 -28.51
N GLN A 202 9.54 -11.06 -28.12
CA GLN A 202 9.79 -12.37 -27.52
C GLN A 202 10.18 -12.16 -26.07
N VAL A 203 9.47 -12.84 -25.16
CA VAL A 203 9.69 -12.77 -23.72
C VAL A 203 9.94 -14.19 -23.22
N GLY A 204 11.19 -14.47 -22.83
CA GLY A 204 11.63 -15.84 -22.60
C GLY A 204 11.64 -16.64 -23.91
N ASN A 205 11.03 -17.82 -23.90
CA ASN A 205 10.93 -18.68 -25.09
C ASN A 205 9.63 -18.47 -25.88
N ASP A 206 8.77 -17.54 -25.47
CA ASP A 206 7.45 -17.31 -26.07
C ASP A 206 7.34 -15.96 -26.77
N HIS A 207 6.46 -15.91 -27.78
CA HIS A 207 6.19 -14.72 -28.57
C HIS A 207 4.94 -13.98 -28.04
N VAL A 208 5.04 -12.66 -27.93
CA VAL A 208 4.00 -11.74 -27.46
C VAL A 208 3.87 -10.59 -28.45
N THR A 209 2.71 -10.41 -29.04
CA THR A 209 2.42 -9.23 -29.88
C THR A 209 1.94 -8.07 -28.99
N SER A 210 2.47 -6.87 -29.22
CA SER A 210 2.03 -5.61 -28.62
C SER A 210 1.60 -4.65 -29.75
N GLU A 211 0.36 -4.15 -29.74
CA GLU A 211 -0.03 -3.05 -30.66
C GLU A 211 0.27 -1.70 -30.02
N TRP A 212 0.61 -0.72 -30.85
CA TRP A 212 0.73 0.66 -30.43
C TRP A 212 -0.49 1.45 -30.89
N HIS A 213 -1.04 2.27 -29.99
CA HIS A 213 -2.21 3.09 -30.28
C HIS A 213 -1.93 4.58 -29.95
N PRO A 214 -1.33 5.35 -30.86
CA PRO A 214 -0.93 6.74 -30.60
C PRO A 214 -2.08 7.75 -30.56
N ASN A 215 -3.29 7.41 -31.04
CA ASN A 215 -4.40 8.37 -31.15
C ASN A 215 -5.25 8.52 -29.88
N LYS A 216 -4.72 8.21 -28.69
CA LYS A 216 -5.33 8.65 -27.43
C LYS A 216 -4.30 9.51 -26.71
N SER A 217 -4.60 10.80 -26.63
CA SER A 217 -3.65 11.82 -26.20
C SER A 217 -3.11 11.53 -24.80
N ILE A 218 -1.84 11.87 -24.62
CA ILE A 218 -1.12 11.93 -23.34
C ILE A 218 -1.91 12.77 -22.30
N SER A 219 -2.71 13.74 -22.76
CA SER A 219 -3.56 14.59 -21.93
C SER A 219 -4.76 13.88 -21.28
N GLU A 220 -5.16 12.68 -21.72
CA GLU A 220 -6.27 11.92 -21.13
C GLU A 220 -5.84 10.84 -20.11
N GLY A 221 -4.53 10.71 -19.81
CA GLY A 221 -4.04 9.68 -18.89
C GLY A 221 -4.21 8.25 -19.41
N THR A 222 -4.18 8.09 -20.74
CA THR A 222 -4.24 6.78 -21.39
C THR A 222 -2.84 6.24 -21.68
N ASN A 223 -2.69 4.93 -21.53
CA ASN A 223 -1.44 4.21 -21.73
C ASN A 223 -0.93 4.42 -23.17
N LEU A 224 0.34 4.83 -23.29
CA LEU A 224 1.02 4.93 -24.58
C LEU A 224 1.19 3.56 -25.27
N VAL A 225 1.11 2.48 -24.49
CA VAL A 225 1.14 1.09 -24.97
C VAL A 225 -0.10 0.37 -24.48
N ARG A 226 -0.87 -0.21 -25.41
CA ARG A 226 -1.97 -1.11 -25.08
C ARG A 226 -1.70 -2.41 -25.80
N LEU A 227 -1.55 -3.52 -25.08
CA LEU A 227 -1.34 -4.80 -25.75
C LEU A 227 -2.53 -5.07 -26.70
N SER A 228 -2.19 -5.46 -27.91
CA SER A 228 -3.11 -5.69 -29.04
C SER A 228 -4.13 -6.76 -28.76
N HIS A 229 -3.70 -7.77 -28.01
CA HIS A 229 -4.49 -8.95 -27.83
C HIS A 229 -5.74 -8.64 -27.00
N LYS A 230 -6.85 -9.28 -27.38
CA LYS A 230 -8.03 -9.43 -26.53
C LYS A 230 -7.52 -9.93 -25.18
N GLY A 231 -7.71 -9.14 -24.13
CA GLY A 231 -7.25 -9.49 -22.80
C GLY A 231 -6.26 -8.56 -22.11
N ALA A 232 -5.94 -7.41 -22.69
CA ALA A 232 -4.96 -6.46 -22.14
C ALA A 232 -5.50 -5.55 -21.01
N LYS A 233 -6.79 -5.60 -20.69
CA LYS A 233 -7.36 -4.80 -19.60
C LYS A 233 -7.23 -5.57 -18.28
N TYR A 234 -7.14 -4.86 -17.15
CA TYR A 234 -7.08 -5.48 -15.83
C TYR A 234 -8.19 -6.51 -15.54
N PRO A 235 -9.46 -6.31 -15.93
CA PRO A 235 -10.49 -7.34 -15.80
C PRO A 235 -10.18 -8.61 -16.61
N ASP A 236 -9.55 -8.46 -17.77
CA ASP A 236 -9.19 -9.60 -18.59
C ASP A 236 -7.95 -10.33 -18.06
N ILE A 237 -6.97 -9.62 -17.50
CA ILE A 237 -5.86 -10.21 -16.74
C ILE A 237 -6.42 -11.11 -15.65
N LYS A 238 -7.37 -10.58 -14.86
CA LYS A 238 -8.05 -11.34 -13.80
C LYS A 238 -8.74 -12.57 -14.37
N LYS A 239 -9.49 -12.43 -15.47
CA LYS A 239 -10.12 -13.57 -16.16
C LYS A 239 -9.11 -14.65 -16.58
N HIS A 240 -7.96 -14.28 -17.14
CA HIS A 240 -6.92 -15.25 -17.51
C HIS A 240 -6.32 -15.94 -16.28
N LEU A 241 -6.09 -15.19 -15.20
CA LEU A 241 -5.62 -15.76 -13.94
C LEU A 241 -6.66 -16.71 -13.32
N ASP A 242 -7.95 -16.39 -13.42
CA ASP A 242 -9.05 -17.24 -12.96
C ASP A 242 -9.14 -18.55 -13.76
N ILE A 243 -8.88 -18.51 -15.07
CA ILE A 243 -8.78 -19.73 -15.90
C ILE A 243 -7.62 -20.61 -15.42
N ILE A 244 -6.43 -20.04 -15.24
CA ILE A 244 -5.26 -20.79 -14.75
C ILE A 244 -5.55 -21.38 -13.36
N HIS A 245 -6.20 -20.60 -12.50
CA HIS A 245 -6.58 -21.02 -11.17
C HIS A 245 -7.64 -22.15 -11.19
N GLY A 246 -8.64 -22.06 -12.06
CA GLY A 246 -9.67 -23.09 -12.25
C GLY A 246 -9.07 -24.41 -12.73
N ASP A 247 -8.26 -24.38 -13.78
CA ASP A 247 -7.56 -25.56 -14.26
C ASP A 247 -6.62 -26.19 -13.21
N LEU A 248 -5.99 -25.38 -12.35
CA LEU A 248 -5.23 -25.89 -11.21
C LEU A 248 -6.15 -26.51 -10.15
N ALA A 249 -7.34 -25.95 -9.90
CA ALA A 249 -8.29 -26.53 -8.96
C ALA A 249 -8.82 -27.90 -9.45
N ASP A 250 -9.00 -28.05 -10.75
CA ASP A 250 -9.48 -29.29 -11.39
C ASP A 250 -8.41 -30.38 -11.50
N ASN A 251 -7.13 -30.02 -11.34
CA ASN A 251 -6.04 -30.99 -11.38
C ASN A 251 -5.99 -31.79 -10.06
N PRO A 252 -6.04 -33.14 -10.08
CA PRO A 252 -6.03 -33.96 -8.86
C PRO A 252 -4.85 -33.72 -7.93
N ARG A 253 -3.70 -33.27 -8.48
CA ARG A 253 -2.50 -32.91 -7.70
C ARG A 253 -2.70 -31.67 -6.83
N TRP A 254 -3.62 -30.78 -7.21
CA TRP A 254 -3.77 -29.44 -6.66
C TRP A 254 -5.19 -29.17 -6.11
N GLN A 255 -6.12 -30.12 -6.24
CA GLN A 255 -7.51 -29.99 -5.75
C GLN A 255 -7.59 -29.66 -4.24
N ASN A 256 -6.71 -30.26 -3.43
CA ASN A 256 -6.67 -30.07 -1.97
C ASN A 256 -5.81 -28.88 -1.53
N VAL A 257 -5.31 -28.09 -2.46
CA VAL A 257 -4.48 -26.92 -2.18
C VAL A 257 -5.36 -25.68 -2.07
N SER A 258 -5.15 -24.83 -1.06
CA SER A 258 -5.93 -23.61 -0.93
C SER A 258 -5.74 -22.67 -2.13
N GLU A 259 -6.77 -21.89 -2.45
CA GLU A 259 -6.74 -20.87 -3.52
C GLU A 259 -5.51 -19.96 -3.43
N GLN A 260 -5.25 -19.40 -2.24
CA GLN A 260 -4.07 -18.56 -1.98
C GLN A 260 -2.75 -19.25 -2.32
N ARG A 261 -2.65 -20.57 -2.10
CA ARG A 261 -1.44 -21.33 -2.43
C ARG A 261 -1.34 -21.60 -3.93
N ARG A 262 -2.46 -21.80 -4.65
CA ARG A 262 -2.47 -21.87 -6.11
C ARG A 262 -2.10 -20.53 -6.76
N GLU A 263 -2.66 -19.42 -6.29
CA GLU A 263 -2.27 -18.08 -6.74
C GLU A 263 -0.78 -17.79 -6.47
N GLY A 264 -0.26 -18.23 -5.31
CA GLY A 264 1.16 -18.15 -5.01
C GLY A 264 2.04 -18.89 -6.03
N LEU A 265 1.59 -20.05 -6.54
CA LEU A 265 2.29 -20.78 -7.61
C LEU A 265 2.27 -20.03 -8.94
N ILE A 266 1.14 -19.40 -9.28
CA ILE A 266 1.01 -18.55 -10.46
C ILE A 266 1.96 -17.34 -10.36
N ALA A 267 2.03 -16.69 -9.20
CA ALA A 267 2.95 -15.59 -8.96
C ALA A 267 4.42 -16.03 -9.05
N ILE A 268 4.77 -17.22 -8.55
CA ILE A 268 6.11 -17.82 -8.71
C ILE A 268 6.41 -18.10 -10.19
N ALA A 269 5.44 -18.55 -10.99
CA ALA A 269 5.63 -18.76 -12.42
C ALA A 269 5.93 -17.45 -13.17
N ILE A 270 5.16 -16.39 -12.89
CA ILE A 270 5.42 -15.04 -13.42
C ILE A 270 6.80 -14.55 -12.98
N TRP A 271 7.16 -14.71 -11.70
CA TRP A 271 8.46 -14.34 -11.16
C TRP A 271 9.62 -15.08 -11.85
N ASN A 272 9.46 -16.39 -12.05
CA ASN A 272 10.48 -17.21 -12.72
C ASN A 272 10.67 -16.78 -14.17
N MET A 273 9.57 -16.56 -14.90
CA MET A 273 9.63 -16.10 -16.28
C MET A 273 10.33 -14.74 -16.40
N ALA A 274 9.98 -13.78 -15.54
CA ALA A 274 10.63 -12.48 -15.51
C ALA A 274 12.15 -12.60 -15.26
N ARG A 275 12.61 -13.68 -14.62
CA ARG A 275 14.02 -13.95 -14.30
C ARG A 275 14.71 -14.95 -15.22
N GLY A 276 14.04 -15.39 -16.29
CA GLY A 276 14.59 -16.36 -17.23
C GLY A 276 14.74 -17.76 -16.63
N LYS A 277 14.05 -18.01 -15.52
CA LYS A 277 13.98 -19.33 -14.89
C LYS A 277 12.82 -20.12 -15.48
N LYS A 278 12.94 -21.44 -15.43
CA LYS A 278 11.90 -22.35 -15.91
C LYS A 278 10.60 -22.13 -15.12
N VAL A 279 9.50 -22.02 -15.85
CA VAL A 279 8.15 -22.09 -15.30
C VAL A 279 7.95 -23.49 -14.69
N PRO A 280 7.26 -23.63 -13.54
CA PRO A 280 6.97 -24.94 -12.97
C PRO A 280 6.32 -25.86 -14.02
N ALA A 281 6.73 -27.14 -14.06
CA ALA A 281 6.27 -28.09 -15.08
C ALA A 281 4.75 -28.19 -15.20
N SER A 282 4.02 -28.05 -14.08
CA SER A 282 2.55 -28.05 -14.05
C SER A 282 1.89 -26.83 -14.70
N LEU A 283 2.67 -25.80 -15.04
CA LEU A 283 2.21 -24.52 -15.58
C LEU A 283 2.82 -24.18 -16.95
N THR A 284 3.59 -25.09 -17.55
CA THR A 284 4.23 -24.87 -18.86
C THR A 284 3.22 -24.61 -19.98
N LYS A 285 2.02 -25.21 -19.91
CA LYS A 285 0.95 -24.95 -20.88
C LYS A 285 0.43 -23.50 -20.89
N TYR A 286 0.80 -22.68 -19.89
CA TYR A 286 0.42 -21.26 -19.79
C TYR A 286 1.57 -20.29 -20.04
N THR A 287 2.73 -20.75 -20.50
CA THR A 287 3.91 -19.89 -20.69
C THR A 287 3.61 -18.68 -21.57
N LYS A 288 2.84 -18.85 -22.65
CA LYS A 288 2.34 -17.74 -23.47
C LYS A 288 1.56 -16.68 -22.67
N HIS A 289 0.70 -17.09 -21.74
CA HIS A 289 -0.03 -16.16 -20.88
C HIS A 289 0.90 -15.46 -19.88
N PHE A 290 1.87 -16.17 -19.32
CA PHE A 290 2.87 -15.54 -18.46
C PHE A 290 3.73 -14.54 -19.22
N ALA A 291 4.04 -14.80 -20.50
CA ALA A 291 4.80 -13.89 -21.33
C ALA A 291 4.02 -12.59 -21.58
N GLN A 292 2.71 -12.70 -21.86
CA GLN A 292 1.79 -11.56 -21.98
C GLN A 292 1.70 -10.77 -20.66
N LEU A 293 1.53 -11.47 -19.54
CA LEU A 293 1.49 -10.83 -18.21
C LEU A 293 2.82 -10.17 -17.87
N ASN A 294 3.95 -10.78 -18.24
CA ASN A 294 5.26 -10.21 -18.01
C ASN A 294 5.43 -8.89 -18.79
N ARG A 295 5.08 -8.91 -20.09
CA ARG A 295 5.08 -7.71 -20.94
C ARG A 295 4.19 -6.61 -20.37
N LEU A 296 2.98 -6.96 -19.93
CA LEU A 296 2.04 -6.00 -19.37
C LEU A 296 2.55 -5.43 -18.05
N ILE A 297 2.70 -6.28 -17.04
CA ILE A 297 2.91 -5.90 -15.65
C ILE A 297 4.32 -5.35 -15.41
N PHE A 298 5.35 -5.87 -16.10
CA PHE A 298 6.72 -5.40 -15.88
C PHE A 298 7.12 -4.32 -16.87
N HIS A 299 6.87 -4.49 -18.18
CA HIS A 299 7.37 -3.51 -19.16
C HIS A 299 6.43 -2.32 -19.30
N VAL A 300 5.15 -2.56 -19.63
CA VAL A 300 4.19 -1.48 -19.91
C VAL A 300 3.80 -0.73 -18.64
N GLU A 301 3.50 -1.44 -17.56
CA GLU A 301 3.18 -0.78 -16.29
C GLU A 301 4.43 -0.17 -15.64
N GLY A 302 5.59 -0.83 -15.75
CA GLY A 302 6.86 -0.30 -15.26
C GLY A 302 7.35 0.95 -16.01
N SER A 303 6.96 1.13 -17.27
CA SER A 303 7.31 2.33 -18.04
C SER A 303 6.55 3.59 -17.65
N ARG A 304 5.54 3.50 -16.77
CA ARG A 304 4.69 4.65 -16.42
C ARG A 304 5.37 5.69 -15.54
N ASP A 305 6.14 5.25 -14.56
CA ASP A 305 6.87 6.13 -13.63
C ASP A 305 8.03 5.37 -12.97
N ASP A 306 9.06 6.05 -12.45
CA ASP A 306 10.20 5.42 -11.76
C ASP A 306 9.80 4.40 -10.67
N ALA A 307 8.88 4.75 -9.78
CA ALA A 307 8.33 3.85 -8.76
C ALA A 307 7.54 2.67 -9.36
N ALA A 308 6.94 2.85 -10.54
CA ALA A 308 6.25 1.76 -11.23
C ALA A 308 7.21 0.62 -11.63
N THR A 309 8.53 0.86 -11.71
CA THR A 309 9.53 -0.19 -11.92
C THR A 309 9.60 -1.19 -10.76
N VAL A 310 9.30 -0.76 -9.53
CA VAL A 310 9.46 -1.60 -8.33
C VAL A 310 8.17 -2.23 -7.83
N PHE A 311 7.00 -1.71 -8.21
CA PHE A 311 5.72 -2.30 -7.81
C PHE A 311 5.47 -3.71 -8.37
N PRO A 312 5.83 -4.03 -9.64
CA PRO A 312 5.62 -5.36 -10.19
C PRO A 312 6.38 -6.47 -9.43
N PRO A 313 7.69 -6.34 -9.13
CA PRO A 313 8.37 -7.29 -8.25
C PRO A 313 7.73 -7.38 -6.86
N MET A 314 7.38 -6.26 -6.22
CA MET A 314 6.68 -6.28 -4.93
C MET A 314 5.34 -7.04 -5.00
N LEU A 315 4.58 -6.87 -6.10
CA LEU A 315 3.29 -7.52 -6.32
C LEU A 315 3.45 -9.03 -6.33
N VAL A 316 4.31 -9.56 -7.20
CA VAL A 316 4.50 -11.01 -7.33
C VAL A 316 5.13 -11.60 -6.09
N GLU A 317 5.93 -10.84 -5.34
CA GLU A 317 6.43 -11.27 -4.03
C GLU A 317 5.31 -11.44 -3.01
N MET A 318 4.47 -10.41 -2.84
CA MET A 318 3.36 -10.43 -1.89
C MET A 318 2.36 -11.54 -2.20
N ILE A 319 2.04 -11.77 -3.47
CA ILE A 319 1.14 -12.86 -3.86
C ILE A 319 1.81 -14.22 -3.64
N GLY A 320 3.08 -14.38 -4.04
CA GLY A 320 3.84 -15.60 -3.80
C GLY A 320 3.93 -15.97 -2.31
N LYS A 321 3.95 -14.96 -1.43
CA LYS A 321 3.98 -15.10 0.02
C LYS A 321 2.60 -15.13 0.68
N ARG A 322 1.53 -15.08 -0.11
CA ARG A 322 0.12 -15.11 0.35
C ARG A 322 -0.24 -13.93 1.24
N GLU A 323 0.50 -12.83 1.12
CA GLU A 323 0.17 -11.58 1.79
C GLU A 323 -0.85 -10.78 0.99
N MET A 324 -1.07 -11.09 -0.30
CA MET A 324 -2.06 -10.50 -1.21
C MET A 324 -2.57 -11.58 -2.19
N ASN A 325 -3.76 -11.40 -2.78
CA ASN A 325 -4.25 -12.21 -3.91
C ASN A 325 -4.42 -11.37 -5.18
N PHE A 326 -4.63 -12.01 -6.34
CA PHE A 326 -4.78 -11.29 -7.61
C PHE A 326 -6.07 -10.48 -7.67
N GLU A 327 -7.11 -10.94 -6.99
CA GLU A 327 -8.37 -10.20 -6.90
C GLU A 327 -8.19 -8.86 -6.20
N GLU A 328 -7.55 -8.82 -5.04
CA GLU A 328 -7.28 -7.59 -4.31
C GLU A 328 -6.31 -6.68 -5.07
N ALA A 329 -5.35 -7.26 -5.79
CA ALA A 329 -4.39 -6.52 -6.60
C ALA A 329 -5.05 -5.77 -7.76
N PHE A 330 -5.98 -6.40 -8.49
CA PHE A 330 -6.49 -5.86 -9.76
C PHE A 330 -7.96 -5.47 -9.75
N ASN A 331 -8.79 -6.04 -8.88
CA ASN A 331 -10.22 -5.76 -8.85
C ASN A 331 -10.58 -4.64 -7.87
N ALA A 332 -11.34 -3.66 -8.35
CA ALA A 332 -11.88 -2.56 -7.55
C ALA A 332 -13.13 -2.96 -6.76
N GLN A 333 -13.78 -4.06 -7.14
CA GLN A 333 -15.13 -4.41 -6.71
C GLN A 333 -15.20 -5.16 -5.37
N GLY A 334 -14.23 -4.94 -4.48
CA GLY A 334 -14.35 -5.39 -3.09
C GLY A 334 -15.64 -4.84 -2.45
N GLU A 335 -16.44 -5.74 -1.88
CA GLU A 335 -17.73 -5.56 -1.21
C GLU A 335 -18.10 -4.11 -0.85
N LYS A 336 -19.16 -3.57 -1.50
CA LYS A 336 -20.09 -2.48 -1.12
C LYS A 336 -19.61 -1.19 -0.38
N TYR A 337 -18.38 -1.10 0.10
CA TYR A 337 -17.94 -0.16 1.14
C TYR A 337 -16.70 0.66 0.77
N ASP A 338 -15.99 0.35 -0.31
CA ASP A 338 -14.83 1.13 -0.74
C ASP A 338 -14.89 1.39 -2.25
N LYS A 339 -15.81 2.27 -2.70
CA LYS A 339 -15.84 2.77 -4.08
C LYS A 339 -14.59 3.62 -4.33
N ARG A 340 -13.45 2.95 -4.57
CA ARG A 340 -12.18 3.62 -4.87
C ARG A 340 -12.33 4.45 -6.14
N HIS A 341 -11.88 5.69 -6.09
CA HIS A 341 -11.92 6.58 -7.25
C HIS A 341 -10.99 6.04 -8.33
N GLY A 342 -11.48 6.01 -9.58
CA GLY A 342 -10.69 5.53 -10.71
C GLY A 342 -10.66 4.02 -10.93
N GLY A 343 -11.42 3.19 -10.19
CA GLY A 343 -11.45 1.73 -10.43
C GLY A 343 -10.11 1.03 -10.20
N GLY A 344 -9.97 -0.24 -10.57
CA GLY A 344 -8.79 -1.08 -10.29
C GLY A 344 -8.58 -1.47 -8.82
N GLY A 345 -7.66 -2.40 -8.59
CA GLY A 345 -7.34 -2.94 -7.26
C GLY A 345 -6.27 -2.14 -6.51
N LEU A 346 -5.56 -2.81 -5.59
CA LEU A 346 -4.51 -2.20 -4.77
C LEU A 346 -3.20 -1.98 -5.54
N PHE A 347 -2.97 -2.70 -6.64
CA PHE A 347 -1.80 -2.49 -7.49
C PHE A 347 -1.87 -1.09 -8.10
N PRO A 348 -0.94 -0.17 -7.78
CA PRO A 348 -1.11 1.24 -8.12
C PRO A 348 -1.28 1.54 -9.62
N PRO A 349 -0.54 0.88 -10.54
CA PRO A 349 -0.74 1.10 -11.98
C PRO A 349 -2.13 0.65 -12.50
N SER A 350 -2.90 -0.11 -11.71
CA SER A 350 -4.26 -0.57 -12.08
C SER A 350 -5.36 0.48 -12.03
N GLN A 351 -5.08 1.65 -11.47
CA GLN A 351 -6.04 2.76 -11.46
C GLN A 351 -6.28 3.29 -12.88
N GLN A 352 -7.53 3.59 -13.23
CA GLN A 352 -7.87 4.29 -14.46
C GLN A 352 -7.32 5.72 -14.42
N GLY A 353 -6.53 6.09 -15.44
CA GLY A 353 -5.80 7.37 -15.45
C GLY A 353 -4.60 7.37 -14.50
N ALA A 354 -4.03 6.20 -14.18
CA ALA A 354 -2.88 6.10 -13.29
C ALA A 354 -1.67 6.91 -13.78
N VAL A 355 -1.41 7.02 -15.09
CA VAL A 355 -0.22 7.73 -15.60
C VAL A 355 -0.17 9.19 -15.09
N ALA A 356 -1.15 10.01 -15.48
CA ALA A 356 -1.22 11.41 -15.03
C ALA A 356 -1.32 11.54 -13.50
N ALA A 357 -1.93 10.57 -12.82
CA ALA A 357 -1.99 10.56 -11.37
C ALA A 357 -0.62 10.23 -10.73
N MET A 358 0.14 9.30 -11.31
CA MET A 358 1.49 8.89 -10.87
C MET A 358 2.51 10.00 -11.12
N ASP A 359 2.45 10.67 -12.28
CA ASP A 359 3.29 11.84 -12.57
C ASP A 359 3.09 12.91 -11.50
N ARG A 360 1.83 13.21 -11.17
CA ARG A 360 1.54 14.18 -10.11
C ARG A 360 2.02 13.73 -8.74
N VAL A 361 1.88 12.44 -8.41
CA VAL A 361 2.40 11.89 -7.14
C VAL A 361 3.92 11.97 -7.09
N ASN A 362 4.60 11.72 -8.22
CA ASN A 362 6.04 11.86 -8.32
C ASN A 362 6.48 13.31 -8.06
N GLU A 363 5.88 14.28 -8.76
CA GLU A 363 6.11 15.73 -8.52
C GLU A 363 5.93 16.09 -7.04
N ASP A 364 4.79 15.71 -6.45
CA ASP A 364 4.47 16.00 -5.04
C ASP A 364 5.43 15.29 -4.08
N SER A 365 5.94 14.11 -4.46
CA SER A 365 6.90 13.36 -3.65
C SER A 365 8.28 13.99 -3.69
N GLN A 366 8.76 14.48 -4.84
CA GLN A 366 10.09 15.07 -4.98
C GLN A 366 10.17 16.50 -4.44
N SER A 367 9.05 17.22 -4.43
CA SER A 367 9.00 18.62 -3.98
C SER A 367 9.34 18.76 -2.49
N THR A 368 10.21 19.70 -2.15
CA THR A 368 10.43 20.16 -0.77
C THR A 368 9.25 21.01 -0.29
N ASP A 369 9.14 21.21 1.03
CA ASP A 369 8.12 22.12 1.57
C ASP A 369 8.33 23.56 1.11
N GLN A 370 9.56 23.92 0.72
CA GLN A 370 9.90 25.20 0.13
C GLN A 370 9.43 25.26 -1.34
N ASP A 371 9.71 24.23 -2.14
CA ASP A 371 9.22 24.15 -3.54
C ASP A 371 7.69 24.24 -3.62
N ILE A 372 6.99 23.65 -2.65
CA ILE A 372 5.52 23.72 -2.59
C ILE A 372 5.04 25.13 -2.30
N LYS A 373 5.75 25.88 -1.46
CA LYS A 373 5.43 27.28 -1.18
C LYS A 373 5.74 28.16 -2.38
N ASP A 374 6.92 27.99 -2.97
CA ASP A 374 7.47 28.90 -3.99
C ASP A 374 6.81 28.70 -5.35
N ASN A 375 6.57 27.44 -5.75
CA ASN A 375 5.97 27.13 -7.06
C ASN A 375 4.44 27.06 -7.02
N ASN A 376 3.82 27.47 -5.90
CA ASN A 376 2.37 27.38 -5.67
C ASN A 376 1.79 26.01 -6.07
N ILE A 377 2.55 24.94 -5.83
CA ILE A 377 2.15 23.56 -6.15
C ILE A 377 0.85 23.33 -5.42
N ASN A 378 -0.23 23.12 -6.19
CA ASN A 378 -1.58 23.09 -5.65
C ASN A 378 -1.64 22.11 -4.46
N LYS A 379 -1.80 22.67 -3.25
CA LYS A 379 -1.84 21.90 -1.99
C LYS A 379 -2.96 20.86 -2.00
N ASN A 380 -3.92 21.00 -2.91
CA ASN A 380 -4.98 20.04 -3.17
C ASN A 380 -4.77 19.34 -4.52
N PRO A 381 -3.95 18.27 -4.56
CA PRO A 381 -3.83 17.48 -5.77
C PRO A 381 -5.19 16.95 -6.23
N PRO A 382 -5.38 16.73 -7.55
CA PRO A 382 -6.61 16.16 -8.07
C PRO A 382 -6.98 14.86 -7.35
N ARG A 383 -8.28 14.58 -7.25
CA ARG A 383 -8.79 13.40 -6.51
C ARG A 383 -8.13 12.08 -6.95
N LYS A 384 -7.84 11.94 -8.25
CA LYS A 384 -7.14 10.77 -8.82
C LYS A 384 -5.69 10.66 -8.30
N ALA A 385 -4.96 11.76 -8.20
CA ALA A 385 -3.60 11.77 -7.65
C ALA A 385 -3.59 11.47 -6.14
N LYS A 386 -4.55 12.03 -5.37
CA LYS A 386 -4.73 11.68 -3.94
C LYS A 386 -4.99 10.18 -3.74
N GLU A 387 -5.88 9.61 -4.57
CA GLU A 387 -6.17 8.17 -4.53
C GLU A 387 -4.98 7.32 -4.96
N GLN A 388 -4.23 7.76 -5.99
CA GLN A 388 -3.03 7.09 -6.44
C GLN A 388 -1.94 7.06 -5.37
N ALA A 389 -1.66 8.19 -4.72
CA ALA A 389 -0.73 8.28 -3.59
C ALA A 389 -1.14 7.29 -2.51
N ARG A 390 -2.42 7.35 -2.07
CA ARG A 390 -2.96 6.45 -1.05
C ARG A 390 -2.75 4.98 -1.39
N ARG A 391 -2.95 4.59 -2.66
CA ARG A 391 -2.72 3.21 -3.13
C ARG A 391 -1.25 2.83 -3.08
N GLN A 392 -0.36 3.67 -3.62
CA GLN A 392 1.08 3.43 -3.56
C GLN A 392 1.55 3.26 -2.12
N ILE A 393 1.17 4.15 -1.22
CA ILE A 393 1.52 4.07 0.21
C ILE A 393 1.01 2.77 0.82
N LYS A 394 -0.29 2.47 0.67
CA LYS A 394 -0.88 1.24 1.23
C LYS A 394 -0.23 -0.02 0.66
N PHE A 395 0.13 -0.01 -0.62
CA PHE A 395 0.82 -1.10 -1.28
C PHE A 395 2.24 -1.31 -0.71
N ILE A 396 3.00 -0.22 -0.53
CA ILE A 396 4.34 -0.24 0.05
C ILE A 396 4.30 -0.65 1.53
N GLU A 397 3.38 -0.10 2.32
CA GLU A 397 3.19 -0.45 3.74
C GLU A 397 2.95 -1.95 3.90
N ARG A 398 2.13 -2.55 3.03
CA ARG A 398 1.88 -3.99 3.05
C ARG A 398 3.13 -4.80 2.74
N TRP A 399 3.92 -4.37 1.75
CA TRP A 399 5.18 -5.01 1.43
C TRP A 399 6.20 -4.88 2.59
N ILE A 400 6.28 -3.71 3.23
CA ILE A 400 7.10 -3.49 4.43
C ILE A 400 6.67 -4.44 5.56
N HIS A 401 5.37 -4.56 5.84
CA HIS A 401 4.86 -5.48 6.86
C HIS A 401 5.19 -6.93 6.54
N MET A 402 5.09 -7.34 5.27
CA MET A 402 5.55 -8.67 4.83
C MET A 402 7.03 -8.87 5.17
N LYS A 403 7.90 -7.91 4.82
CA LYS A 403 9.34 -8.00 5.10
C LYS A 403 9.67 -8.05 6.59
N MET A 404 9.00 -7.23 7.38
CA MET A 404 9.14 -7.26 8.84
C MET A 404 8.75 -8.63 9.41
N LYS A 405 7.66 -9.23 8.93
CA LYS A 405 7.23 -10.57 9.33
C LYS A 405 8.25 -11.64 8.95
N GLU A 406 8.82 -11.59 7.74
CA GLU A 406 9.87 -12.52 7.28
C GLU A 406 11.12 -12.46 8.16
N GLN A 407 11.48 -11.27 8.63
CA GLN A 407 12.66 -11.03 9.46
C GLN A 407 12.36 -11.17 10.97
N ASN A 408 11.14 -11.59 11.34
CA ASN A 408 10.67 -11.63 12.73
C ASN A 408 10.88 -10.31 13.50
N LEU A 409 10.87 -9.18 12.79
CA LEU A 409 11.14 -7.88 13.38
C LEU A 409 9.95 -7.43 14.23
N ASN A 410 10.25 -7.24 15.50
CA ASN A 410 9.32 -6.68 16.48
C ASN A 410 9.93 -5.39 17.03
N PHE A 411 9.53 -4.25 16.47
CA PHE A 411 9.94 -2.96 16.99
C PHE A 411 9.26 -2.71 18.34
N LYS A 412 10.08 -2.59 19.39
CA LYS A 412 9.62 -2.25 20.74
C LYS A 412 9.46 -0.74 20.91
N ASP A 413 10.19 0.05 20.12
CA ASP A 413 10.22 1.51 20.20
C ASP A 413 10.30 2.17 18.80
N LYS A 414 9.97 3.46 18.81
CA LYS A 414 9.84 4.33 17.64
C LYS A 414 11.16 4.51 16.87
N ALA A 415 12.27 4.73 17.57
CA ALA A 415 13.55 5.06 16.93
C ALA A 415 14.05 3.87 16.11
N THR A 416 13.86 2.65 16.62
CA THR A 416 14.23 1.43 15.91
C THR A 416 13.40 1.22 14.63
N PHE A 417 12.10 1.54 14.66
CA PHE A 417 11.26 1.48 13.45
C PHE A 417 11.62 2.57 12.43
N GLU A 418 11.90 3.80 12.86
CA GLU A 418 12.38 4.85 11.96
C GLU A 418 13.70 4.50 11.32
N LYS A 419 14.65 4.00 12.12
CA LYS A 419 15.93 3.49 11.61
C LYS A 419 15.70 2.39 10.59
N PHE A 420 14.78 1.46 10.86
CA PHE A 420 14.41 0.44 9.90
C PHE A 420 13.83 1.02 8.61
N VAL A 421 12.84 1.93 8.65
CA VAL A 421 12.25 2.50 7.44
C VAL A 421 13.25 3.37 6.66
N LYS A 422 14.19 4.05 7.33
CA LYS A 422 15.19 4.89 6.68
C LYS A 422 16.35 4.10 6.10
N GLU A 423 16.90 3.15 6.87
CA GLU A 423 18.15 2.47 6.54
C GLU A 423 17.89 1.07 5.98
N GLU A 424 16.99 0.31 6.59
CA GLU A 424 16.77 -1.10 6.24
C GLU A 424 15.72 -1.28 5.15
N PHE A 425 14.66 -0.46 5.08
CA PHE A 425 13.67 -0.57 4.01
C PHE A 425 14.29 -0.22 2.66
N GLU A 426 15.06 0.86 2.56
CA GLU A 426 15.77 1.19 1.31
C GLU A 426 16.71 0.04 0.91
N LYS A 427 17.50 -0.47 1.86
CA LYS A 427 18.44 -1.57 1.65
C LYS A 427 17.74 -2.87 1.22
N GLU A 428 16.67 -3.27 1.91
CA GLU A 428 15.92 -4.48 1.62
C GLU A 428 15.14 -4.36 0.30
N LEU A 429 14.62 -3.17 -0.01
CA LEU A 429 14.00 -2.91 -1.31
C LEU A 429 15.05 -3.02 -2.42
N ARG A 430 16.19 -2.34 -2.30
CA ARG A 430 17.31 -2.43 -3.24
C ARG A 430 17.78 -3.87 -3.43
N LYS A 431 17.98 -4.62 -2.34
CA LYS A 431 18.34 -6.04 -2.36
C LYS A 431 17.29 -6.90 -3.07
N SER A 432 16.00 -6.67 -2.81
CA SER A 432 14.92 -7.37 -3.49
C SER A 432 14.92 -7.07 -4.99
N MET A 433 15.09 -5.79 -5.38
CA MET A 433 15.15 -5.39 -6.79
C MET A 433 16.38 -5.96 -7.50
N ASN A 434 17.57 -5.86 -6.91
CA ASN A 434 18.79 -6.44 -7.47
C ASN A 434 18.63 -7.96 -7.67
N LYS A 435 18.10 -8.67 -6.66
CA LYS A 435 17.83 -10.11 -6.76
C LYS A 435 16.80 -10.44 -7.83
N PHE A 436 15.76 -9.62 -7.97
CA PHE A 436 14.72 -9.79 -8.96
C PHE A 436 15.29 -9.60 -10.37
N PHE A 437 15.93 -8.47 -10.65
CA PHE A 437 16.47 -8.15 -11.97
C PHE A 437 17.81 -8.84 -12.27
N GLY A 438 18.43 -9.51 -11.30
CA GLY A 438 19.70 -10.19 -11.51
C GLY A 438 20.89 -9.23 -11.62
N LEU A 439 20.78 -8.04 -11.02
CA LEU A 439 21.87 -7.07 -10.97
C LEU A 439 22.91 -7.51 -9.94
N SER A 440 24.20 -7.40 -10.26
CA SER A 440 25.26 -7.54 -9.28
C SER A 440 25.09 -6.52 -8.17
N SER A 441 25.31 -6.93 -6.91
CA SER A 441 25.32 -5.95 -5.81
C SER A 441 26.58 -5.11 -5.99
N ALA A 442 26.40 -3.83 -6.34
CA ALA A 442 27.46 -2.84 -6.34
C ALA A 442 27.99 -2.60 -4.92
#